data_AF-S0ED77-F1
#
_entry.id   AF-S0ED77-F1
#
_cell.length_a   1.000
_cell.length_b   1.000
_cell.length_c   1.000
_cell.angle_alpha   90.00
_cell.angle_beta   90.00
_cell.angle_gamma   90.00
#
_symmetry.space_group_name_H-M   'P 1'
#
loop_
_entity.id
_entity.type
_entity.pdbx_description
1 polymer ?
#
loop_
_entity_poly.entity_id
_entity_poly.type
_entity_poly.pdbx_seq_one_letter_code
_entity_poly.pdbx_strand_id
1 'polypeptide(L)'
;MAVPGIESMPSRSMTSEEFSAAVTKACFLYSQEDLTEVKPRKVRALCVCFESDKDSHPHVESTSEQVRDVFKDTYGYDTVGLMIRKQDNNPQATLTSALKALFNRMDEDCIAILHYIGHGGEDQKFVFPSLRHDKIDPWDANVLILLDCCCPIEIGGYIGHHKELIYAYASGGRECDDGLGCARGFSSNLVRELKHAHENGHALSTSQLYSRLATKSFTMNESWETELDSLPHFIRHPRDHGPSLLLQPIRQNRNLYLIPAPCQTLGEQAADVVLSIQIANGGWQALRAIQSWAQRHPLTEGRVRVDELYKRTDKCILAVTFQVWYNLPDHPAMKQIGFEFKRTSGQSD
;
A
#
# COMPACT_ATOMS: atom_id res chain seq x y z
N MET A 1 -19.50 -5.25 23.38
CA MET A 1 -20.28 -6.27 22.64
C MET A 1 -19.41 -6.73 21.49
N ALA A 2 -19.15 -8.04 21.39
CA ALA A 2 -18.29 -8.60 20.35
C ALA A 2 -19.03 -8.61 19.00
N VAL A 3 -18.41 -8.05 17.96
CA VAL A 3 -18.92 -8.11 16.59
C VAL A 3 -18.72 -9.53 16.06
N PRO A 4 -19.79 -10.28 15.69
CA PRO A 4 -19.64 -11.59 15.08
C PRO A 4 -19.09 -11.43 13.65
N GLY A 5 -18.02 -12.15 13.31
CA GLY A 5 -17.55 -12.24 11.92
C GLY A 5 -16.16 -11.69 11.62
N ILE A 6 -15.42 -11.17 12.60
CA ILE A 6 -13.97 -11.04 12.45
C ILE A 6 -13.41 -12.44 12.67
N GLU A 7 -13.04 -13.16 11.61
CA GLU A 7 -12.08 -14.26 11.73
C GLU A 7 -10.76 -13.63 12.23
N SER A 8 -10.64 -13.43 13.55
CA SER A 8 -9.34 -13.19 14.14
C SER A 8 -8.53 -14.45 13.86
N MET A 9 -7.37 -14.28 13.22
CA MET A 9 -6.40 -15.36 13.16
C MET A 9 -6.23 -15.86 14.60
N PRO A 10 -6.46 -17.16 14.88
CA PRO A 10 -6.28 -17.69 16.23
C PRO A 10 -4.90 -17.26 16.71
N SER A 11 -4.80 -16.87 17.99
CA SER A 11 -3.57 -16.43 18.66
C SER A 11 -2.58 -17.59 18.83
N ARG A 12 -2.38 -18.39 17.79
CA ARG A 12 -1.43 -19.48 17.72
C ARG A 12 -0.05 -18.89 17.46
N SER A 13 0.93 -19.47 18.13
CA SER A 13 2.32 -19.18 17.90
C SER A 13 2.73 -19.66 16.50
N MET A 14 3.71 -18.98 15.89
CA MET A 14 4.23 -19.30 14.55
C MET A 14 5.43 -20.22 14.66
N THR A 15 5.46 -21.32 13.92
CA THR A 15 6.64 -22.21 13.84
C THR A 15 7.75 -21.61 12.96
N SER A 16 8.98 -22.12 13.08
CA SER A 16 10.08 -21.70 12.20
C SER A 16 9.80 -22.00 10.72
N GLU A 17 9.17 -23.13 10.44
CA GLU A 17 8.83 -23.58 9.10
C GLU A 17 7.76 -22.69 8.47
N GLU A 18 6.71 -22.34 9.23
CA GLU A 18 5.68 -21.40 8.79
C GLU A 18 6.27 -20.02 8.51
N PHE A 19 7.17 -19.55 9.38
CA PHE A 19 7.86 -18.29 9.18
C PHE A 19 8.68 -18.28 7.89
N SER A 20 9.60 -19.24 7.75
CA SER A 20 10.45 -19.33 6.55
C SER A 20 9.63 -19.52 5.28
N ALA A 21 8.54 -20.28 5.31
CA ALA A 21 7.63 -20.43 4.18
C ALA A 21 6.93 -19.12 3.82
N ALA A 22 6.43 -18.37 4.80
CA ALA A 22 5.78 -17.09 4.59
C ALA A 22 6.73 -16.06 3.95
N VAL A 23 7.95 -15.94 4.47
CA VAL A 23 8.95 -15.03 3.89
C VAL A 23 9.42 -15.49 2.52
N THR A 24 9.68 -16.80 2.33
CA THR A 24 10.03 -17.34 1.01
C THR A 24 8.95 -17.01 -0.02
N LYS A 25 7.68 -17.17 0.36
CA LYS A 25 6.54 -16.82 -0.50
C LYS A 25 6.50 -15.31 -0.79
N ALA A 26 6.68 -14.46 0.21
CA ALA A 26 6.71 -13.00 0.00
C ALA A 26 7.86 -12.57 -0.92
N CYS A 27 9.05 -13.15 -0.76
CA CYS A 27 10.19 -12.92 -1.64
C CYS A 27 9.95 -13.47 -3.06
N PHE A 28 9.25 -14.60 -3.19
CA PHE A 28 8.87 -15.14 -4.48
C PHE A 28 7.88 -14.22 -5.19
N LEU A 29 6.84 -13.73 -4.49
CA LEU A 29 5.88 -12.77 -5.04
C LEU A 29 6.59 -11.50 -5.51
N TYR A 30 7.52 -10.95 -4.71
CA TYR A 30 8.37 -9.84 -5.13
C TYR A 30 9.13 -10.15 -6.43
N SER A 31 9.73 -11.34 -6.57
CA SER A 31 10.40 -11.74 -7.81
C SER A 31 9.46 -11.98 -9.00
N GLN A 32 8.18 -12.27 -8.77
CA GLN A 32 7.19 -12.48 -9.83
C GLN A 32 6.59 -11.17 -10.34
N GLU A 33 6.70 -10.07 -9.60
CA GLU A 33 6.26 -8.74 -10.06
C GLU A 33 6.95 -8.33 -11.37
N ASP A 34 8.16 -8.85 -11.62
CA ASP A 34 8.93 -8.63 -12.86
C ASP A 34 8.54 -9.60 -14.00
N LEU A 35 7.61 -10.53 -13.78
CA LEU A 35 7.28 -11.63 -14.71
C LEU A 35 5.78 -11.75 -15.02
N THR A 36 4.89 -11.21 -14.19
CA THR A 36 3.44 -11.33 -14.40
C THR A 36 2.97 -10.39 -15.51
N GLU A 37 2.77 -10.91 -16.71
CA GLU A 37 2.21 -10.17 -17.87
C GLU A 37 0.67 -10.10 -17.88
N VAL A 38 -0.03 -10.60 -16.85
CA VAL A 38 -1.49 -10.71 -16.90
C VAL A 38 -2.10 -9.31 -16.94
N LYS A 39 -2.49 -8.92 -18.15
CA LYS A 39 -3.10 -7.64 -18.43
C LYS A 39 -4.55 -7.67 -18.00
N PRO A 40 -4.99 -6.74 -17.12
CA PRO A 40 -6.38 -6.68 -16.75
C PRO A 40 -7.22 -6.46 -18.01
N ARG A 41 -8.30 -7.22 -18.13
CA ARG A 41 -9.26 -7.10 -19.24
C ARG A 41 -9.85 -5.69 -19.28
N LYS A 42 -10.06 -5.10 -18.12
CA LYS A 42 -10.61 -3.77 -17.93
C LYS A 42 -10.12 -3.16 -16.63
N VAL A 43 -9.81 -1.87 -16.66
CA VAL A 43 -9.50 -1.09 -15.47
C VAL A 43 -10.43 0.11 -15.39
N ARG A 44 -11.03 0.32 -14.21
CA ARG A 44 -11.86 1.49 -13.92
C ARG A 44 -11.37 2.21 -12.67
N ALA A 45 -11.39 3.54 -12.69
CA ALA A 45 -11.05 4.34 -11.52
C ALA A 45 -12.18 5.31 -11.16
N LEU A 46 -12.51 5.39 -9.88
CA LEU A 46 -13.40 6.39 -9.29
C LEU A 46 -12.58 7.26 -8.35
N CYS A 47 -12.44 8.54 -8.67
CA CYS A 47 -11.75 9.54 -7.85
C CYS A 47 -12.79 10.40 -7.14
N VAL A 48 -12.80 10.39 -5.81
CA VAL A 48 -13.85 11.01 -4.98
C VAL A 48 -13.24 12.12 -4.12
N CYS A 49 -13.94 13.25 -4.06
CA CYS A 49 -13.70 14.27 -3.05
C CYS A 49 -15.01 14.99 -2.67
N PHE A 50 -15.00 15.70 -1.55
CA PHE A 50 -16.13 16.53 -1.14
C PHE A 50 -15.86 17.99 -1.41
N GLU A 51 -16.89 18.69 -1.90
CA GLU A 51 -16.84 20.14 -2.11
C GLU A 51 -16.65 20.91 -0.79
N SER A 52 -17.09 20.34 0.34
CA SER A 52 -16.84 20.89 1.68
C SER A 52 -15.36 20.99 2.04
N ASP A 53 -14.56 20.06 1.54
CA ASP A 53 -13.18 19.92 1.97
C ASP A 53 -12.32 21.03 1.38
N LYS A 54 -12.79 21.66 0.30
CA LYS A 54 -12.17 22.85 -0.32
C LYS A 54 -12.12 24.06 0.61
N ASP A 55 -13.01 24.14 1.60
CA ASP A 55 -13.05 25.26 2.55
C ASP A 55 -11.83 25.26 3.48
N SER A 56 -11.30 24.07 3.78
CA SER A 56 -10.12 23.86 4.64
C SER A 56 -8.88 23.45 3.84
N HIS A 57 -9.06 22.90 2.64
CA HIS A 57 -8.00 22.33 1.83
C HIS A 57 -8.23 22.67 0.34
N PRO A 58 -7.73 23.83 -0.13
CA PRO A 58 -8.05 24.35 -1.47
C PRO A 58 -7.55 23.47 -2.62
N HIS A 59 -6.57 22.61 -2.37
CA HIS A 59 -5.95 21.74 -3.40
C HIS A 59 -6.62 20.37 -3.54
N VAL A 60 -7.63 20.02 -2.73
CA VAL A 60 -8.27 18.70 -2.75
C VAL A 60 -8.89 18.37 -4.11
N GLU A 61 -9.64 19.30 -4.70
CA GLU A 61 -10.25 19.10 -6.02
C GLU A 61 -9.18 18.93 -7.09
N SER A 62 -8.27 19.89 -7.23
CA SER A 62 -7.24 19.87 -8.28
C SER A 62 -6.36 18.62 -8.18
N THR A 63 -6.09 18.14 -6.96
CA THR A 63 -5.28 16.93 -6.75
C THR A 63 -6.06 15.67 -7.11
N SER A 64 -7.34 15.59 -6.73
CA SER A 64 -8.24 14.49 -7.15
C SER A 64 -8.36 14.42 -8.68
N GLU A 65 -8.45 15.58 -9.35
CA GLU A 65 -8.44 15.66 -10.80
C GLU A 65 -7.11 15.19 -11.41
N GLN A 66 -5.97 15.55 -10.83
CA GLN A 66 -4.67 15.06 -11.29
C GLN A 66 -4.54 13.53 -11.16
N VAL A 67 -5.07 12.92 -10.10
CA VAL A 67 -5.12 11.46 -9.94
C VAL A 67 -6.02 10.83 -11.01
N ARG A 68 -7.20 11.40 -11.26
CA ARG A 68 -8.09 10.97 -12.34
C ARG A 68 -7.38 11.04 -13.69
N ASP A 69 -6.72 12.16 -13.97
CA ASP A 69 -6.12 12.45 -15.27
C ASP A 69 -4.89 11.57 -15.52
N VAL A 70 -4.08 11.24 -14.51
CA VAL A 70 -3.00 10.25 -14.69
C VAL A 70 -3.56 8.86 -15.02
N PHE A 71 -4.61 8.40 -14.34
CA PHE A 71 -5.23 7.11 -14.67
C PHE A 71 -5.84 7.11 -16.08
N LYS A 72 -6.46 8.21 -16.49
CA LYS A 72 -7.10 8.33 -17.79
C LYS A 72 -6.10 8.51 -18.93
N ASP A 73 -5.29 9.56 -18.86
CA ASP A 73 -4.51 10.05 -19.99
C ASP A 73 -3.17 9.32 -20.09
N THR A 74 -2.59 8.92 -18.96
CA THR A 74 -1.30 8.19 -18.91
C THR A 74 -1.51 6.69 -18.99
N TYR A 75 -2.48 6.14 -18.26
CA TYR A 75 -2.71 4.69 -18.19
C TYR A 75 -3.85 4.20 -19.11
N GLY A 76 -4.69 5.09 -19.65
CA GLY A 76 -5.78 4.71 -20.55
C GLY A 76 -6.95 4.03 -19.87
N TYR A 77 -7.11 4.20 -18.54
CA TYR A 77 -8.20 3.60 -17.76
C TYR A 77 -9.54 4.32 -17.98
N ASP A 78 -10.64 3.64 -17.70
CA ASP A 78 -11.97 4.25 -17.69
C ASP A 78 -12.22 4.93 -16.34
N THR A 79 -12.14 6.27 -16.32
CA THR A 79 -12.10 7.06 -15.09
C THR A 79 -13.34 7.93 -14.89
N VAL A 80 -13.80 8.03 -13.64
CA VAL A 80 -14.88 8.94 -13.22
C VAL A 80 -14.38 9.80 -12.06
N GLY A 81 -14.50 11.12 -12.19
CA GLY A 81 -14.36 12.05 -11.06
C GLY A 81 -15.73 12.29 -10.42
N LEU A 82 -15.82 12.14 -9.10
CA LEU A 82 -17.01 12.41 -8.32
C LEU A 82 -16.72 13.47 -7.26
N MET A 83 -17.25 14.66 -7.48
CA MET A 83 -17.32 15.70 -6.45
C MET A 83 -18.68 15.66 -5.78
N ILE A 84 -18.72 15.29 -4.50
CA ILE A 84 -19.94 15.31 -3.71
C ILE A 84 -20.17 16.73 -3.20
N ARG A 85 -21.32 17.31 -3.55
CA ARG A 85 -21.64 18.72 -3.31
C ARG A 85 -22.05 18.98 -1.87
N LYS A 86 -21.83 20.21 -1.39
CA LYS A 86 -22.22 20.61 -0.01
C LYS A 86 -23.71 20.43 0.26
N GLN A 87 -24.55 20.65 -0.75
CA GLN A 87 -26.00 20.50 -0.69
C GLN A 87 -26.50 19.06 -0.92
N ASP A 88 -25.62 18.07 -1.04
CA ASP A 88 -26.03 16.68 -1.14
C ASP A 88 -26.62 16.21 0.19
N ASN A 89 -27.92 15.96 0.20
CA ASN A 89 -28.66 15.55 1.40
C ASN A 89 -28.34 14.11 1.82
N ASN A 90 -27.69 13.30 0.97
CA ASN A 90 -27.27 11.95 1.31
C ASN A 90 -25.97 11.53 0.58
N PRO A 91 -24.81 12.03 1.03
CA PRO A 91 -23.53 11.72 0.41
C PRO A 91 -23.19 10.23 0.37
N GLN A 92 -23.59 9.47 1.40
CA GLN A 92 -23.43 8.02 1.46
C GLN A 92 -24.17 7.33 0.30
N ALA A 93 -25.40 7.75 -0.02
CA ALA A 93 -26.17 7.19 -1.13
C ALA A 93 -25.57 7.55 -2.49
N THR A 94 -25.10 8.78 -2.65
CA THR A 94 -24.41 9.24 -3.87
C THR A 94 -23.14 8.41 -4.11
N LEU A 95 -22.29 8.25 -3.09
CA LEU A 95 -21.09 7.42 -3.17
C LEU A 95 -21.43 5.94 -3.43
N THR A 96 -22.47 5.42 -2.77
CA THR A 96 -22.96 4.04 -3.01
C THR A 96 -23.39 3.84 -4.46
N SER A 97 -24.08 4.80 -5.06
CA SER A 97 -24.50 4.76 -6.47
C SER A 97 -23.29 4.75 -7.41
N ALA A 98 -22.30 5.60 -7.13
CA ALA A 98 -21.06 5.66 -7.91
C ALA A 98 -20.24 4.36 -7.81
N LEU A 99 -20.16 3.74 -6.62
CA LEU A 99 -19.52 2.44 -6.45
C LEU A 99 -20.23 1.33 -7.25
N LYS A 100 -21.57 1.31 -7.25
CA LYS A 100 -22.31 0.37 -8.11
C LYS A 100 -21.97 0.56 -9.59
N ALA A 101 -21.81 1.80 -10.04
CA ALA A 101 -21.41 2.10 -11.42
C ALA A 101 -19.95 1.68 -11.70
N LEU A 102 -19.04 1.87 -10.74
CA LEU A 102 -17.64 1.43 -10.80
C LEU A 102 -17.55 -0.08 -11.05
N PHE A 103 -18.26 -0.87 -10.24
CA PHE A 103 -18.23 -2.34 -10.30
C PHE A 103 -19.10 -2.95 -11.41
N ASN A 104 -19.95 -2.17 -12.06
CA ASN A 104 -20.83 -2.68 -13.11
C ASN A 104 -20.03 -3.37 -14.23
N ARG A 105 -20.29 -4.69 -14.41
CA ARG A 105 -19.62 -5.57 -15.38
C ARG A 105 -18.09 -5.71 -15.14
N MET A 106 -17.68 -5.71 -13.87
CA MET A 106 -16.32 -6.04 -13.44
C MET A 106 -16.31 -7.45 -12.83
N ASP A 107 -15.30 -8.25 -13.17
CA ASP A 107 -15.06 -9.62 -12.69
C ASP A 107 -13.59 -9.77 -12.26
N GLU A 108 -13.17 -11.00 -11.91
CA GLU A 108 -11.83 -11.34 -11.41
C GLU A 108 -10.67 -10.99 -12.37
N ASP A 109 -10.94 -10.78 -13.65
CA ASP A 109 -9.94 -10.32 -14.65
C ASP A 109 -9.87 -8.79 -14.76
N CYS A 110 -10.67 -8.07 -13.96
CA CYS A 110 -10.75 -6.62 -13.96
C CYS A 110 -10.14 -6.01 -12.70
N ILE A 111 -9.72 -4.74 -12.79
CA ILE A 111 -9.27 -3.93 -11.65
C ILE A 111 -10.17 -2.72 -11.49
N ALA A 112 -10.78 -2.56 -10.31
CA ALA A 112 -11.44 -1.33 -9.89
C ALA A 112 -10.53 -0.55 -8.95
N ILE A 113 -10.43 0.76 -9.15
CA ILE A 113 -9.64 1.66 -8.32
C ILE A 113 -10.59 2.66 -7.66
N LEU A 114 -10.55 2.75 -6.34
CA LEU A 114 -11.22 3.79 -5.58
C LEU A 114 -10.15 4.71 -5.01
N HIS A 115 -10.13 5.96 -5.45
CA HIS A 115 -9.32 7.01 -4.84
C HIS A 115 -10.25 7.97 -4.08
N TYR A 116 -9.87 8.30 -2.85
CA TYR A 116 -10.53 9.31 -2.03
C TYR A 116 -9.50 10.26 -1.45
N ILE A 117 -9.75 11.55 -1.54
CA ILE A 117 -9.01 12.59 -0.85
C ILE A 117 -9.99 13.51 -0.10
N GLY A 118 -9.79 13.69 1.20
CA GLY A 118 -10.71 14.49 2.02
C GLY A 118 -10.64 14.24 3.52
N HIS A 119 -11.69 14.64 4.24
CA HIS A 119 -11.75 14.43 5.70
C HIS A 119 -11.90 12.95 6.09
N GLY A 120 -11.19 12.55 7.14
CA GLY A 120 -11.35 11.27 7.84
C GLY A 120 -11.89 11.48 9.26
N GLY A 121 -11.96 10.43 10.07
CA GLY A 121 -12.32 10.54 11.50
C GLY A 121 -13.74 11.02 11.75
N GLU A 122 -13.94 11.89 12.75
CA GLU A 122 -15.26 12.39 13.16
C GLU A 122 -15.95 13.26 12.09
N ASP A 123 -15.15 13.93 11.25
CA ASP A 123 -15.64 14.79 10.18
C ASP A 123 -15.95 14.04 8.87
N GLN A 124 -15.72 12.72 8.85
CA GLN A 124 -16.00 11.89 7.68
C GLN A 124 -17.48 11.99 7.29
N LYS A 125 -17.74 12.19 6.00
CA LYS A 125 -19.11 12.34 5.47
C LYS A 125 -19.73 11.02 5.02
N PHE A 126 -19.00 9.91 5.18
CA PHE A 126 -19.43 8.55 4.87
C PHE A 126 -18.78 7.57 5.86
N VAL A 127 -19.42 6.42 6.06
CA VAL A 127 -18.90 5.38 6.97
C VAL A 127 -18.14 4.34 6.16
N PHE A 128 -16.81 4.45 6.10
CA PHE A 128 -15.98 3.58 5.26
C PHE A 128 -16.11 2.09 5.60
N PRO A 129 -16.11 1.63 6.87
CA PRO A 129 -16.25 0.20 7.17
C PRO A 129 -17.53 -0.42 6.60
N SER A 130 -18.67 0.25 6.78
CA SER A 130 -19.95 -0.21 6.25
C SER A 130 -19.99 -0.13 4.72
N LEU A 131 -19.47 0.95 4.14
CA LEU A 131 -19.38 1.11 2.68
C LEU A 131 -18.53 0.00 2.05
N ARG A 132 -17.37 -0.30 2.65
CA ARG A 132 -16.46 -1.35 2.22
C ARG A 132 -17.15 -2.70 2.27
N HIS A 133 -17.67 -3.06 3.45
CA HIS A 133 -18.31 -4.37 3.68
C HIS A 133 -19.51 -4.59 2.75
N ASP A 134 -20.35 -3.57 2.55
CA ASP A 134 -21.61 -3.73 1.83
C ASP A 134 -21.49 -3.53 0.32
N LYS A 135 -20.45 -2.84 -0.16
CA LYS A 135 -20.36 -2.35 -1.55
C LYS A 135 -19.04 -2.63 -2.26
N ILE A 136 -17.97 -2.99 -1.56
CA ILE A 136 -16.66 -3.27 -2.15
C ILE A 136 -16.29 -4.74 -1.97
N ASP A 137 -16.27 -5.23 -0.74
CA ASP A 137 -15.87 -6.59 -0.39
C ASP A 137 -16.69 -7.70 -1.11
N PRO A 138 -17.99 -7.53 -1.40
CA PRO A 138 -18.80 -8.58 -2.05
C PRO A 138 -18.52 -8.79 -3.54
N TRP A 139 -17.70 -7.95 -4.20
CA TRP A 139 -17.43 -8.08 -5.62
C TRP A 139 -16.20 -8.95 -5.90
N ASP A 140 -16.28 -9.80 -6.92
CA ASP A 140 -15.18 -10.69 -7.33
C ASP A 140 -14.00 -9.94 -7.97
N ALA A 141 -14.23 -8.72 -8.47
CA ALA A 141 -13.20 -7.93 -9.12
C ALA A 141 -12.02 -7.60 -8.19
N ASN A 142 -10.82 -7.47 -8.75
CA ASN A 142 -9.70 -6.95 -7.98
C ASN A 142 -9.93 -5.47 -7.65
N VAL A 143 -9.65 -5.04 -6.43
CA VAL A 143 -9.87 -3.64 -6.03
C VAL A 143 -8.64 -3.05 -5.36
N LEU A 144 -8.19 -1.90 -5.87
CA LEU A 144 -7.22 -1.04 -5.20
C LEU A 144 -7.96 0.16 -4.59
N ILE A 145 -7.84 0.33 -3.28
CA ILE A 145 -8.39 1.46 -2.53
C ILE A 145 -7.22 2.36 -2.11
N LEU A 146 -7.32 3.65 -2.42
CA LEU A 146 -6.31 4.67 -2.16
C LEU A 146 -6.97 5.80 -1.37
N LEU A 147 -6.60 5.97 -0.10
CA LEU A 147 -7.21 6.98 0.78
C LEU A 147 -6.15 8.01 1.23
N ASP A 148 -6.43 9.28 0.98
CA ASP A 148 -5.62 10.44 1.39
C ASP A 148 -6.45 11.31 2.33
N CYS A 149 -6.30 11.08 3.64
CA CYS A 149 -7.15 11.69 4.64
C CYS A 149 -6.40 12.73 5.48
N CYS A 150 -7.05 13.82 5.90
CA CYS A 150 -6.41 14.74 6.86
C CYS A 150 -6.34 14.12 8.28
N CYS A 151 -7.24 13.18 8.58
CA CYS A 151 -7.39 12.52 9.86
C CYS A 151 -7.43 11.00 9.67
N PRO A 152 -7.07 10.20 10.70
CA PRO A 152 -7.19 8.75 10.64
C PRO A 152 -8.62 8.32 10.26
N ILE A 153 -8.73 7.37 9.32
CA ILE A 153 -10.01 6.78 8.92
C ILE A 153 -10.15 5.39 9.54
N GLU A 154 -11.35 5.10 10.06
CA GLU A 154 -11.64 3.76 10.58
C GLU A 154 -11.75 2.77 9.43
N ILE A 155 -10.96 1.70 9.46
CA ILE A 155 -10.98 0.68 8.40
C ILE A 155 -11.92 -0.49 8.76
N GLY A 156 -12.05 -0.83 10.04
CA GLY A 156 -12.98 -1.87 10.51
C GLY A 156 -12.58 -3.30 10.10
N GLY A 157 -11.45 -3.80 10.59
CA GLY A 157 -10.98 -5.16 10.32
C GLY A 157 -10.36 -5.35 8.93
N TYR A 158 -10.20 -6.60 8.50
CA TYR A 158 -9.60 -6.95 7.20
C TYR A 158 -10.51 -6.57 6.03
N ILE A 159 -9.90 -6.18 4.92
CA ILE A 159 -10.59 -5.96 3.64
C ILE A 159 -10.86 -7.30 2.94
N GLY A 160 -11.81 -7.37 2.00
CA GLY A 160 -12.17 -8.61 1.30
C GLY A 160 -11.02 -9.22 0.48
N HIS A 161 -11.23 -10.46 -0.01
CA HIS A 161 -10.29 -11.13 -0.92
C HIS A 161 -10.09 -10.35 -2.22
N HIS A 162 -8.87 -10.33 -2.76
CA HIS A 162 -8.48 -9.59 -3.97
C HIS A 162 -8.67 -8.08 -3.84
N LYS A 163 -8.69 -7.57 -2.60
CA LYS A 163 -8.75 -6.14 -2.29
C LYS A 163 -7.44 -5.73 -1.66
N GLU A 164 -6.96 -4.56 -2.02
CA GLU A 164 -5.75 -3.94 -1.49
C GLU A 164 -6.07 -2.51 -1.11
N LEU A 165 -5.67 -2.08 0.07
CA LEU A 165 -5.86 -0.72 0.56
C LEU A 165 -4.49 -0.12 0.85
N ILE A 166 -4.22 1.07 0.31
CA ILE A 166 -3.11 1.92 0.72
C ILE A 166 -3.72 3.24 1.19
N TYR A 167 -3.36 3.66 2.39
CA TYR A 167 -3.88 4.90 2.95
C TYR A 167 -2.80 5.69 3.65
N ALA A 168 -2.92 7.01 3.59
CA ALA A 168 -2.10 7.93 4.36
C ALA A 168 -3.03 8.89 5.10
N TYR A 169 -2.52 9.41 6.22
CA TYR A 169 -3.17 10.53 6.86
C TYR A 169 -2.15 11.55 7.33
N ALA A 170 -2.51 12.82 7.28
CA ALA A 170 -1.67 13.90 7.79
C ALA A 170 -1.52 13.75 9.33
N SER A 171 -0.44 13.13 9.79
CA SER A 171 -0.18 12.97 11.22
C SER A 171 0.62 14.15 11.75
N GLY A 172 -0.03 15.06 12.46
CA GLY A 172 0.66 16.10 13.22
C GLY A 172 -0.30 17.19 13.64
N GLY A 173 -0.23 17.64 14.89
CA GLY A 173 -0.95 18.85 15.35
C GLY A 173 -0.44 20.15 14.73
N ARG A 174 0.38 20.06 13.69
CA ARG A 174 0.48 21.10 12.68
C ARG A 174 -0.47 20.63 11.60
N GLU A 175 -1.59 21.34 11.44
CA GLU A 175 -2.20 21.47 10.12
C GLU A 175 -1.03 21.43 9.12
N CYS A 176 -1.02 20.53 8.14
CA CYS A 176 -0.10 20.71 7.03
C CYS A 176 -0.21 22.20 6.68
N ASP A 177 0.87 22.99 6.83
CA ASP A 177 0.76 24.45 6.60
C ASP A 177 0.19 24.70 5.17
N ASP A 178 0.26 23.68 4.31
CA ASP A 178 -0.24 23.60 2.93
C ASP A 178 -1.52 22.73 2.70
N GLY A 179 -2.07 22.05 3.72
CA GLY A 179 -3.32 21.26 3.66
C GLY A 179 -3.29 19.96 2.82
N LEU A 180 -4.43 19.28 2.72
CA LEU A 180 -4.60 18.13 1.82
C LEU A 180 -4.39 18.53 0.35
N GLY A 181 -3.74 17.65 -0.41
CA GLY A 181 -3.40 17.91 -1.81
C GLY A 181 -2.16 18.79 -2.00
N CYS A 182 -1.35 18.99 -0.95
CA CYS A 182 -0.06 19.66 -1.07
C CYS A 182 0.94 18.84 -1.92
N ALA A 183 2.05 19.46 -2.31
CA ALA A 183 3.06 18.84 -3.15
C ALA A 183 3.71 17.60 -2.50
N ARG A 184 3.83 17.59 -1.17
CA ARG A 184 4.34 16.48 -0.36
C ARG A 184 3.23 15.54 0.13
N GLY A 185 1.99 15.74 -0.32
CA GLY A 185 0.85 14.90 0.04
C GLY A 185 0.90 13.54 -0.65
N PHE A 186 0.09 12.60 -0.15
CA PHE A 186 0.03 11.24 -0.68
C PHE A 186 -0.43 11.21 -2.13
N SER A 187 -1.55 11.88 -2.46
CA SER A 187 -2.11 11.88 -3.82
C SER A 187 -1.18 12.54 -4.85
N SER A 188 -0.48 13.61 -4.47
CA SER A 188 0.50 14.27 -5.34
C SER A 188 1.70 13.36 -5.64
N ASN A 189 2.22 12.67 -4.62
CA ASN A 189 3.30 11.70 -4.80
C ASN A 189 2.86 10.46 -5.58
N LEU A 190 1.61 10.00 -5.39
CA LEU A 190 1.01 8.95 -6.22
C LEU A 190 1.04 9.32 -7.71
N VAL A 191 0.62 10.53 -8.06
CA VAL A 191 0.65 11.02 -9.46
C VAL A 191 2.07 11.04 -10.00
N ARG A 192 3.03 11.55 -9.20
CA ARG A 192 4.46 11.61 -9.59
C ARG A 192 5.01 10.22 -9.88
N GLU A 193 4.78 9.25 -9.02
CA GLU A 193 5.30 7.89 -9.19
C GLU A 193 4.66 7.15 -10.37
N LEU A 194 3.35 7.32 -10.57
CA LEU A 194 2.65 6.75 -11.72
C LEU A 194 3.15 7.32 -13.05
N LYS A 195 3.35 8.65 -13.13
CA LYS A 195 3.93 9.31 -14.31
C LYS A 195 5.36 8.86 -14.55
N HIS A 196 6.18 8.88 -13.51
CA HIS A 196 7.59 8.49 -13.59
C HIS A 196 7.75 7.05 -14.09
N ALA A 197 6.95 6.09 -13.58
CA ALA A 197 6.98 4.72 -14.10
C ALA A 197 6.60 4.65 -15.58
N HIS A 198 5.54 5.36 -15.98
CA HIS A 198 5.11 5.39 -17.37
C HIS A 198 6.16 6.00 -18.32
N GLU A 199 6.77 7.13 -17.94
CA GLU A 199 7.81 7.82 -18.71
C GLU A 199 9.04 6.95 -18.94
N ASN A 200 9.33 6.05 -18.00
CA ASN A 200 10.41 5.08 -18.11
C ASN A 200 9.99 3.74 -18.73
N GLY A 201 8.72 3.62 -19.17
CA GLY A 201 8.23 2.41 -19.84
C GLY A 201 8.06 1.21 -18.90
N HIS A 202 7.70 1.46 -17.65
CA HIS A 202 7.54 0.44 -16.61
C HIS A 202 6.10 0.36 -16.10
N ALA A 203 5.66 -0.86 -15.81
CA ALA A 203 4.46 -1.10 -15.02
C ALA A 203 4.81 -0.99 -13.52
N LEU A 204 3.78 -0.79 -12.68
CA LEU A 204 3.93 -0.79 -11.23
C LEU A 204 3.00 -1.80 -10.59
N SER A 205 3.55 -2.76 -9.87
CA SER A 205 2.76 -3.49 -8.88
C SER A 205 2.38 -2.54 -7.72
N THR A 206 1.31 -2.86 -7.00
CA THR A 206 0.91 -2.10 -5.81
C THR A 206 1.94 -2.16 -4.68
N SER A 207 2.69 -3.26 -4.56
CA SER A 207 3.83 -3.38 -3.64
C SER A 207 4.99 -2.48 -4.04
N GLN A 208 5.30 -2.39 -5.34
CA GLN A 208 6.29 -1.43 -5.87
C GLN A 208 5.84 -0.02 -5.57
N LEU A 209 4.61 0.34 -5.96
CA LEU A 209 4.03 1.65 -5.69
C LEU A 209 4.10 2.01 -4.19
N TYR A 210 3.69 1.09 -3.32
CA TYR A 210 3.80 1.26 -1.87
C TYR A 210 5.24 1.50 -1.43
N SER A 211 6.19 0.67 -1.88
CA SER A 211 7.60 0.80 -1.55
C SER A 211 8.18 2.15 -1.96
N ARG A 212 7.79 2.68 -3.13
CA ARG A 212 8.22 3.99 -3.61
C ARG A 212 7.69 5.11 -2.72
N LEU A 213 6.39 5.08 -2.40
CA LEU A 213 5.75 6.07 -1.53
C LEU A 213 6.33 6.01 -0.12
N ALA A 214 6.47 4.82 0.48
CA ALA A 214 7.03 4.66 1.81
C ALA A 214 8.47 5.16 1.89
N THR A 215 9.29 4.92 0.86
CA THR A 215 10.67 5.43 0.80
C THR A 215 10.73 6.96 0.80
N LYS A 216 9.77 7.63 0.17
CA LYS A 216 9.70 9.11 0.18
C LYS A 216 9.42 9.72 1.54
N SER A 217 8.79 8.97 2.46
CA SER A 217 8.62 9.39 3.86
C SER A 217 9.95 9.43 4.63
N PHE A 218 11.03 8.89 4.03
CA PHE A 218 12.36 8.83 4.59
C PHE A 218 13.42 9.57 3.75
N THR A 219 13.06 9.99 2.54
CA THR A 219 13.97 10.68 1.62
C THR A 219 13.89 12.18 1.89
N MET A 220 15.02 12.79 2.22
CA MET A 220 15.10 14.23 2.50
C MET A 220 15.45 15.01 1.22
N ASN A 221 14.73 16.11 0.99
CA ASN A 221 15.07 17.08 -0.04
C ASN A 221 16.18 18.04 0.43
N GLU A 222 16.63 18.94 -0.46
CA GLU A 222 17.67 19.95 -0.17
C GLU A 222 17.31 20.88 1.01
N SER A 223 16.02 21.02 1.30
CA SER A 223 15.47 21.82 2.41
C SER A 223 15.37 21.06 3.73
N TRP A 224 15.91 19.83 3.82
CA TRP A 224 15.80 18.93 4.99
C TRP A 224 14.38 18.51 5.35
N GLU A 225 13.48 18.52 4.37
CA GLU A 225 12.11 18.05 4.51
C GLU A 225 11.93 16.72 3.79
N THR A 226 11.05 15.86 4.29
CA THR A 226 10.74 14.60 3.62
C THR A 226 9.99 14.85 2.31
N GLU A 227 10.18 14.00 1.31
CA GLU A 227 9.44 14.09 0.05
C GLU A 227 7.94 13.74 0.20
N LEU A 228 7.59 13.00 1.26
CA LEU A 228 6.22 12.66 1.64
C LEU A 228 6.01 12.93 3.14
N ASP A 229 4.94 13.65 3.49
CA ASP A 229 4.69 14.14 4.86
C ASP A 229 4.32 13.05 5.85
N SER A 230 3.72 11.95 5.38
CA SER A 230 3.25 10.86 6.22
C SER A 230 3.64 9.51 5.62
N LEU A 231 3.96 8.56 6.49
CA LEU A 231 4.19 7.19 6.06
C LEU A 231 2.85 6.57 5.62
N PRO A 232 2.73 6.09 4.37
CA PRO A 232 1.55 5.35 3.97
C PRO A 232 1.50 4.00 4.69
N HIS A 233 0.28 3.59 5.00
CA HIS A 233 -0.06 2.29 5.54
C HIS A 233 -0.73 1.45 4.44
N PHE A 234 -0.68 0.13 4.59
CA PHE A 234 -1.39 -0.78 3.70
C PHE A 234 -2.16 -1.82 4.50
N ILE A 235 -3.25 -2.31 3.91
CA ILE A 235 -4.04 -3.42 4.42
C ILE A 235 -4.35 -4.36 3.24
N ARG A 236 -4.23 -5.66 3.51
CA ARG A 236 -4.60 -6.76 2.60
C ARG A 236 -5.36 -7.81 3.40
N HIS A 237 -6.11 -8.66 2.71
CA HIS A 237 -6.74 -9.79 3.38
C HIS A 237 -5.66 -10.80 3.83
N PRO A 238 -5.66 -11.29 5.08
CA PRO A 238 -4.54 -12.04 5.67
C PRO A 238 -4.33 -13.42 5.04
N ARG A 239 -5.37 -13.97 4.42
CA ARG A 239 -5.32 -15.23 3.65
C ARG A 239 -5.15 -15.00 2.15
N ASP A 240 -5.12 -13.75 1.71
CA ASP A 240 -4.85 -13.46 0.33
C ASP A 240 -3.35 -13.51 0.11
N HIS A 241 -2.95 -14.44 -0.74
CA HIS A 241 -1.55 -14.73 -1.00
C HIS A 241 -1.23 -14.65 -2.49
N GLY A 242 -2.10 -13.96 -3.25
CA GLY A 242 -1.91 -13.67 -4.65
C GLY A 242 -0.85 -12.59 -4.88
N PRO A 243 -0.39 -12.44 -6.14
CA PRO A 243 0.48 -11.35 -6.52
C PRO A 243 -0.20 -10.00 -6.30
N SER A 244 0.60 -8.97 -6.05
CA SER A 244 0.16 -7.57 -6.04
C SER A 244 -0.52 -7.18 -7.34
N LEU A 245 -1.47 -6.25 -7.27
CA LEU A 245 -2.15 -5.76 -8.46
C LEU A 245 -1.19 -5.00 -9.37
N LEU A 246 -1.18 -5.33 -10.66
CA LEU A 246 -0.31 -4.70 -11.64
C LEU A 246 -1.00 -3.51 -12.32
N LEU A 247 -0.51 -2.31 -12.06
CA LEU A 247 -0.90 -1.07 -12.73
C LEU A 247 -0.06 -0.91 -14.00
N GLN A 248 -0.68 -1.13 -15.15
CA GLN A 248 -0.02 -1.03 -16.45
C GLN A 248 -0.88 -0.26 -17.46
N PRO A 249 -0.29 0.56 -18.35
CA PRO A 249 -1.03 1.27 -19.39
C PRO A 249 -1.79 0.32 -20.36
N ILE A 250 -3.07 0.60 -20.63
CA ILE A 250 -3.90 -0.23 -21.53
C ILE A 250 -3.46 -0.08 -22.99
N ARG A 251 -3.02 1.12 -23.41
CA ARG A 251 -2.68 1.44 -24.80
C ARG A 251 -1.19 1.70 -24.98
N GLN A 252 -0.37 0.64 -24.96
CA GLN A 252 1.00 0.74 -25.44
C GLN A 252 1.34 -0.42 -26.38
N ASN A 253 2.01 -0.04 -27.48
CA ASN A 253 2.36 -0.87 -28.64
C ASN A 253 3.78 -1.47 -28.53
N ARG A 254 4.41 -1.38 -27.35
CA ARG A 254 5.78 -1.83 -27.10
C ARG A 254 5.81 -2.67 -25.84
N ASN A 255 6.68 -3.68 -25.85
CA ASN A 255 7.04 -4.45 -24.67
C ASN A 255 7.48 -3.46 -23.60
N LEU A 256 6.64 -3.26 -22.58
CA LEU A 256 7.07 -2.62 -21.34
C LEU A 256 8.28 -3.42 -20.86
N TYR A 257 9.35 -2.73 -20.50
CA TYR A 257 10.39 -3.43 -19.76
C TYR A 257 9.75 -3.77 -18.42
N LEU A 258 9.63 -5.07 -18.10
CA LEU A 258 9.17 -5.52 -16.78
C LEU A 258 10.23 -5.29 -15.69
N ILE A 259 11.28 -4.54 -16.02
CA ILE A 259 12.32 -4.15 -15.08
C ILE A 259 11.75 -2.95 -14.29
N PRO A 260 11.72 -2.98 -12.96
CA PRO A 260 11.23 -1.84 -12.18
C PRO A 260 12.03 -0.58 -12.54
N ALA A 261 11.36 0.55 -12.79
CA ALA A 261 12.08 1.81 -12.80
C ALA A 261 12.81 1.93 -11.47
N PRO A 262 14.12 2.25 -11.44
CA PRO A 262 14.70 2.74 -10.20
C PRO A 262 13.81 3.89 -9.73
N CYS A 263 13.43 3.98 -8.44
CA CYS A 263 12.75 5.20 -7.97
C CYS A 263 13.60 6.38 -8.42
N GLN A 264 12.93 7.49 -8.76
CA GLN A 264 13.53 8.74 -9.20
C GLN A 264 14.63 9.26 -8.25
N THR A 265 14.72 8.71 -7.02
CA THR A 265 15.69 9.01 -5.97
C THR A 265 16.13 7.80 -5.13
N LEU A 266 16.07 6.53 -5.60
CA LEU A 266 16.53 5.36 -4.80
C LEU A 266 18.06 5.26 -4.64
N GLY A 267 18.80 6.33 -4.97
CA GLY A 267 20.19 6.46 -4.58
C GLY A 267 20.26 6.50 -3.04
N GLU A 268 20.76 5.42 -2.45
CA GLU A 268 21.46 5.45 -1.16
C GLU A 268 20.62 5.65 0.12
N GLN A 269 19.30 5.91 0.05
CA GLN A 269 18.45 6.21 1.23
C GLN A 269 17.29 5.24 1.52
N ALA A 270 17.28 4.04 0.93
CA ALA A 270 16.22 3.06 1.20
C ALA A 270 16.21 2.61 2.67
N ALA A 271 15.05 2.73 3.32
CA ALA A 271 14.81 2.14 4.65
C ALA A 271 14.29 0.70 4.52
N ASP A 272 14.74 -0.17 5.42
CA ASP A 272 14.17 -1.50 5.63
C ASP A 272 13.24 -1.48 6.85
N VAL A 273 12.25 -2.35 6.86
CA VAL A 273 11.29 -2.54 7.94
C VAL A 273 11.86 -3.53 8.94
N VAL A 274 11.96 -3.12 10.21
CA VAL A 274 12.45 -3.98 11.28
C VAL A 274 11.29 -4.69 11.95
N LEU A 275 11.33 -6.01 11.93
CA LEU A 275 10.32 -6.90 12.49
C LEU A 275 10.86 -7.65 13.71
N SER A 276 10.05 -7.71 14.76
CA SER A 276 10.21 -8.64 15.87
C SER A 276 9.29 -9.84 15.66
N ILE A 277 9.86 -11.03 15.70
CA ILE A 277 9.14 -12.29 15.44
C ILE A 277 9.26 -13.21 16.63
N GLN A 278 8.12 -13.73 17.08
CA GLN A 278 8.00 -14.71 18.14
C GLN A 278 7.83 -16.12 17.55
N ILE A 279 8.80 -17.00 17.76
CA ILE A 279 8.73 -18.39 17.27
C ILE A 279 8.21 -19.32 18.38
N ALA A 280 7.29 -20.21 18.02
CA ALA A 280 6.68 -21.20 18.89
C ALA A 280 7.68 -22.28 19.29
N ASN A 281 7.99 -22.41 20.59
CA ASN A 281 8.79 -23.52 21.15
C ASN A 281 10.11 -23.78 20.38
N GLY A 282 10.64 -22.78 19.67
CA GLY A 282 11.68 -23.00 18.69
C GLY A 282 13.04 -23.27 19.34
N GLY A 283 13.23 -22.73 20.55
CA GLY A 283 14.52 -22.76 21.21
C GLY A 283 15.62 -22.16 20.33
N TRP A 284 16.87 -22.39 20.75
CA TRP A 284 18.02 -21.85 20.02
C TRP A 284 18.23 -22.47 18.63
N GLN A 285 17.80 -23.72 18.44
CA GLN A 285 17.99 -24.45 17.19
C GLN A 285 17.10 -23.90 16.07
N ALA A 286 15.82 -23.62 16.33
CA ALA A 286 14.93 -23.03 15.32
C ALA A 286 15.40 -21.62 14.93
N LEU A 287 15.84 -20.80 15.89
CA LEU A 287 16.37 -19.47 15.62
C LEU A 287 17.63 -19.52 14.73
N ARG A 288 18.53 -20.48 14.99
CA ARG A 288 19.71 -20.72 14.12
C ARG A 288 19.32 -21.26 12.75
N ALA A 289 18.29 -22.10 12.66
CA ALA A 289 17.77 -22.59 11.38
C ALA A 289 17.24 -21.43 10.53
N ILE A 290 16.49 -20.50 11.13
CA ILE A 290 16.02 -19.27 10.46
C ILE A 290 17.19 -18.43 9.96
N GLN A 291 18.17 -18.15 10.82
CA GLN A 291 19.36 -17.38 10.41
C GLN A 291 20.11 -18.06 9.25
N SER A 292 20.32 -19.37 9.35
CA SER A 292 21.01 -20.15 8.32
C SER A 292 20.22 -20.26 7.02
N TRP A 293 18.89 -20.31 7.10
CA TRP A 293 18.00 -20.28 5.94
C TRP A 293 18.08 -18.92 5.24
N ALA A 294 17.92 -17.81 5.97
CA ALA A 294 17.94 -16.46 5.40
C ALA A 294 19.27 -16.11 4.72
N GLN A 295 20.39 -16.65 5.21
CA GLN A 295 21.72 -16.46 4.61
C GLN A 295 21.97 -17.29 3.35
N ARG A 296 21.28 -18.42 3.18
CA ARG A 296 21.55 -19.38 2.09
C ARG A 296 20.49 -19.39 1.01
N HIS A 297 19.29 -18.90 1.30
CA HIS A 297 18.18 -18.97 0.35
C HIS A 297 18.32 -17.90 -0.73
N PRO A 298 18.35 -18.25 -2.04
CA PRO A 298 18.60 -17.26 -3.10
C PRO A 298 17.57 -16.12 -3.13
N LEU A 299 16.30 -16.41 -2.81
CA LEU A 299 15.24 -15.40 -2.81
C LEU A 299 15.35 -14.36 -1.67
N THR A 300 16.15 -14.60 -0.64
CA THR A 300 16.28 -13.68 0.52
C THR A 300 17.46 -12.72 0.38
N GLU A 301 18.36 -12.95 -0.58
CA GLU A 301 19.53 -12.11 -0.82
C GLU A 301 19.12 -10.66 -1.12
N GLY A 302 19.74 -9.71 -0.39
CA GLY A 302 19.44 -8.27 -0.50
C GLY A 302 18.06 -7.84 0.00
N ARG A 303 17.23 -8.78 0.48
CA ARG A 303 15.79 -8.58 0.77
C ARG A 303 15.41 -8.82 2.21
N VAL A 304 16.13 -9.72 2.88
CA VAL A 304 15.89 -10.16 4.26
C VAL A 304 17.23 -10.27 4.97
N ARG A 305 17.33 -9.67 6.15
CA ARG A 305 18.52 -9.76 7.01
C ARG A 305 18.11 -10.10 8.43
N VAL A 306 18.69 -11.15 8.99
CA VAL A 306 18.47 -11.53 10.39
C VAL A 306 19.53 -10.87 11.26
N ASP A 307 19.12 -9.95 12.13
CA ASP A 307 20.02 -9.12 12.93
C ASP A 307 20.33 -9.75 14.28
N GLU A 308 19.30 -10.13 15.04
CA GLU A 308 19.46 -10.58 16.42
C GLU A 308 18.56 -11.76 16.78
N LEU A 309 19.08 -12.65 17.61
CA LEU A 309 18.39 -13.86 18.09
C LEU A 309 18.34 -13.86 19.62
N TYR A 310 17.14 -13.97 20.19
CA TYR A 310 16.91 -13.92 21.63
C TYR A 310 16.44 -15.27 22.16
N LYS A 311 17.39 -16.06 22.71
CA LYS A 311 17.13 -17.41 23.21
C LYS A 311 16.07 -17.49 24.32
N ARG A 312 16.05 -16.54 25.26
CA ARG A 312 15.16 -16.61 26.45
C ARG A 312 13.70 -16.36 26.11
N THR A 313 13.46 -15.64 25.03
CA THR A 313 12.13 -15.20 24.62
C THR A 313 11.69 -15.86 23.33
N ASP A 314 12.50 -16.76 22.74
CA ASP A 314 12.26 -17.34 21.40
C ASP A 314 11.94 -16.28 20.34
N LYS A 315 12.62 -15.13 20.42
CA LYS A 315 12.42 -13.99 19.50
C LYS A 315 13.56 -13.86 18.50
N CYS A 316 13.21 -13.41 17.30
CA CYS A 316 14.14 -13.03 16.24
C CYS A 316 13.85 -11.58 15.83
N ILE A 317 14.89 -10.78 15.60
CA ILE A 317 14.81 -9.47 14.95
C ILE A 317 15.37 -9.62 13.54
N LEU A 318 14.64 -9.10 12.56
CA LEU A 318 15.09 -9.05 11.18
C LEU A 318 14.68 -7.74 10.50
N ALA A 319 15.43 -7.36 9.48
CA ALA A 319 15.10 -6.31 8.55
C ALA A 319 14.61 -6.91 7.22
N VAL A 320 13.55 -6.34 6.65
CA VAL A 320 13.03 -6.69 5.32
C VAL A 320 12.77 -5.44 4.48
N THR A 321 12.87 -5.56 3.16
CA THR A 321 12.45 -4.48 2.26
C THR A 321 10.94 -4.21 2.34
N PHE A 322 10.50 -3.00 1.98
CA PHE A 322 9.07 -2.65 1.93
C PHE A 322 8.24 -3.58 1.05
N GLN A 323 8.76 -4.04 -0.09
CA GLN A 323 8.04 -4.96 -0.98
C GLN A 323 7.86 -6.35 -0.36
N VAL A 324 8.88 -6.86 0.34
CA VAL A 324 8.73 -8.10 1.11
C VAL A 324 7.70 -7.90 2.22
N TRP A 325 7.77 -6.79 2.96
CA TRP A 325 6.81 -6.51 4.02
C TRP A 325 5.36 -6.40 3.51
N TYR A 326 5.15 -5.75 2.35
CA TYR A 326 3.84 -5.64 1.70
C TYR A 326 3.23 -7.00 1.33
N ASN A 327 4.08 -7.98 1.02
CA ASN A 327 3.69 -9.34 0.63
C ASN A 327 3.67 -10.34 1.80
N LEU A 328 4.07 -9.93 3.01
CA LEU A 328 3.99 -10.78 4.19
C LEU A 328 2.54 -10.86 4.70
N PRO A 329 2.04 -12.06 5.04
CA PRO A 329 0.73 -12.19 5.66
C PRO A 329 0.75 -11.58 7.06
N ASP A 330 -0.35 -10.93 7.44
CA ASP A 330 -0.51 -10.45 8.82
C ASP A 330 -0.55 -11.63 9.80
N HIS A 331 0.23 -11.54 10.88
CA HIS A 331 0.31 -12.59 11.89
C HIS A 331 0.65 -12.01 13.28
N PRO A 332 -0.08 -12.37 14.36
CA PRO A 332 0.14 -11.82 15.70
C PRO A 332 1.56 -12.00 16.27
N ALA A 333 2.26 -13.01 15.77
CA ALA A 333 3.65 -13.32 16.15
C ALA A 333 4.70 -12.41 15.48
N MET A 334 4.33 -11.66 14.44
CA MET A 334 5.19 -10.71 13.74
C MET A 334 4.75 -9.29 14.12
N LYS A 335 5.68 -8.47 14.58
CA LYS A 335 5.41 -7.08 14.93
C LYS A 335 6.44 -6.18 14.30
N GLN A 336 6.00 -5.15 13.61
CA GLN A 336 6.87 -4.06 13.22
C GLN A 336 7.32 -3.31 14.47
N ILE A 337 8.64 -3.11 14.61
CA ILE A 337 9.23 -2.41 15.76
C ILE A 337 10.03 -1.17 15.37
N GLY A 338 10.28 -0.95 14.08
CA GLY A 338 10.95 0.24 13.60
C GLY A 338 11.33 0.17 12.13
N PHE A 339 12.18 1.10 11.74
CA PHE A 339 12.80 1.18 10.42
C PHE A 339 14.32 1.31 10.60
N GLU A 340 15.06 0.78 9.64
CA GLU A 340 16.51 0.90 9.61
C GLU A 340 16.96 1.50 8.27
N PHE A 341 17.86 2.47 8.34
CA PHE A 341 18.42 3.11 7.16
C PHE A 341 19.70 2.38 6.76
N LYS A 342 19.80 2.02 5.48
CA LYS A 342 21.07 1.51 4.94
C LYS A 342 22.09 2.64 4.91
N ARG A 343 22.95 2.72 5.94
CA ARG A 343 24.14 3.59 5.86
C ARG A 343 25.05 3.04 4.77
N THR A 344 25.41 3.89 3.82
CA THR A 344 26.53 3.60 2.93
C THR A 344 27.81 3.59 3.76
N SER A 345 28.51 2.46 3.78
CA SER A 345 29.93 2.41 4.09
C SER A 345 30.68 3.09 2.94
N GLY A 346 30.70 4.43 2.97
CA GLY A 346 31.20 5.22 1.85
C GLY A 346 31.42 6.70 2.12
N GLN A 347 31.57 7.13 3.39
CA GLN A 347 32.23 8.39 3.74
C GLN A 347 33.06 8.14 5.00
N SER A 348 34.26 7.62 4.78
CA SER A 348 35.38 7.85 5.68
C SER A 348 36.18 8.97 5.03
N ASP A 349 36.15 10.16 5.61
CA ASP A 349 37.28 11.09 5.59
C ASP A 349 37.37 11.73 6.98
#